data_AF-A0A970MDN0-F1
#
_entry.id   AF-A0A970MDN0-F1
#
_cell.length_a   1.000
_cell.length_b   1.000
_cell.length_c   1.000
_cell.angle_alpha   90.00
_cell.angle_beta   90.00
_cell.angle_gamma   90.00
#
_symmetry.space_group_name_H-M   'P 1'
#
loop_
_entity.id
_entity.type
_entity.pdbx_description
1 polymer ?
#
loop_
_entity_poly.entity_id
_entity_poly.type
_entity_poly.pdbx_seq_one_letter_code
_entity_poly.pdbx_strand_id
1 'polypeptide(L)'
;EFKTRINADNNDKVKEFILDNTGYSEFGGETVLQLLLTCYYNFAIAYATTKAIFMQVVDEDEEEEILNDSPNQSIDIITEMYGKYMDMQHIDYRIILTNNGFESLYTMKTSYSLLLFEMVQSINTEANIVKCKNCSHYFVPEGRSDSIYCSYPLQDNKEKTCKDVGAQITRANKEKNDTATKEYRKVYMRYKMMTNRHPEDLEAARKFSKLTTEIKEWRNKLLHGITTTEEFLEWLSRF
;
A
#
# COMPACT_ATOMS: atom_id res chain seq x y z
N GLU A 1 -9.34 17.09 -14.86
CA GLU A 1 -10.04 15.83 -14.58
C GLU A 1 -9.38 14.95 -13.49
N PHE A 2 -8.22 15.32 -12.93
CA PHE A 2 -7.57 14.55 -11.84
C PHE A 2 -8.10 14.85 -10.43
N LYS A 3 -8.76 16.00 -10.23
CA LYS A 3 -9.40 16.41 -8.97
C LYS A 3 -10.54 15.49 -8.50
N THR A 4 -11.06 14.64 -9.38
CA THR A 4 -12.35 13.97 -9.17
C THR A 4 -12.23 12.52 -8.66
N ARG A 5 -11.04 11.90 -8.68
CA ARG A 5 -10.89 10.48 -8.31
C ARG A 5 -10.42 10.21 -6.87
N ILE A 6 -9.86 11.20 -6.17
CA ILE A 6 -9.42 11.03 -4.77
C ILE A 6 -10.41 11.64 -3.74
N ASN A 7 -11.28 12.58 -4.12
CA ASN A 7 -11.85 13.52 -3.14
C ASN A 7 -13.36 13.45 -2.82
N ALA A 8 -14.15 12.56 -3.41
CA ALA A 8 -15.57 12.41 -3.03
C ALA A 8 -15.87 11.00 -2.54
N ASP A 9 -15.62 10.00 -3.38
CA ASP A 9 -16.04 8.62 -3.15
C ASP A 9 -15.33 7.93 -1.96
N ASN A 10 -14.06 8.30 -1.70
CA ASN A 10 -13.31 7.78 -0.54
C ASN A 10 -13.64 8.54 0.77
N ASN A 11 -13.94 9.84 0.68
CA ASN A 11 -14.34 10.63 1.83
C ASN A 11 -15.69 10.14 2.37
N ASP A 12 -16.58 9.73 1.48
CA ASP A 12 -17.87 9.14 1.83
C ASP A 12 -17.70 7.80 2.57
N LYS A 13 -16.80 6.92 2.13
CA LYS A 13 -16.50 5.66 2.85
C LYS A 13 -15.89 5.88 4.23
N VAL A 14 -14.97 6.84 4.37
CA VAL A 14 -14.37 7.18 5.68
C VAL A 14 -15.44 7.75 6.61
N LYS A 15 -16.33 8.59 6.08
CA LYS A 15 -17.47 9.13 6.83
C LYS A 15 -18.40 8.02 7.31
N GLU A 16 -18.82 7.14 6.40
CA GLU A 16 -19.69 5.99 6.71
C GLU A 16 -19.07 5.11 7.79
N PHE A 17 -17.79 4.76 7.66
CA PHE A 17 -17.08 3.94 8.64
C PHE A 17 -17.01 4.58 10.02
N ILE A 18 -16.73 5.90 10.10
CA ILE A 18 -16.59 6.59 11.38
C ILE A 18 -17.94 6.80 12.07
N LEU A 19 -19.00 7.06 11.31
CA LEU A 19 -20.33 7.29 11.86
C LEU A 19 -21.09 5.99 12.14
N ASP A 20 -20.62 4.85 11.62
CA ASP A 20 -21.24 3.55 11.83
C ASP A 20 -21.45 3.23 13.32
N ASN A 21 -22.67 2.82 13.67
CA ASN A 21 -23.09 2.50 15.03
C ASN A 21 -22.93 3.64 16.08
N THR A 22 -22.71 4.89 15.66
CA THR A 22 -22.59 6.03 16.59
C THR A 22 -23.92 6.71 16.92
N GLY A 23 -24.96 6.47 16.10
CA GLY A 23 -26.25 7.17 16.19
C GLY A 23 -26.29 8.55 15.53
N TYR A 24 -25.20 8.99 14.90
CA TYR A 24 -25.12 10.25 14.17
C TYR A 24 -25.08 10.02 12.65
N SER A 25 -25.77 10.86 11.89
CA SER A 25 -25.73 10.88 10.41
C SER A 25 -24.71 11.88 9.85
N GLU A 26 -24.22 12.78 10.70
CA GLU A 26 -23.29 13.83 10.31
C GLU A 26 -22.35 14.25 11.43
N PHE A 27 -21.21 14.79 11.02
CA PHE A 27 -20.24 15.45 11.88
C PHE A 27 -20.78 16.81 12.33
N GLY A 28 -20.37 17.26 13.52
CA GLY A 28 -20.89 18.45 14.16
C GLY A 28 -20.30 18.65 15.55
N GLY A 29 -20.82 19.62 16.28
CA GLY A 29 -20.31 20.02 17.60
C GLY A 29 -21.38 20.12 18.68
N GLU A 30 -22.57 19.54 18.46
CA GLU A 30 -23.69 19.68 19.40
C GLU A 30 -23.46 18.86 20.68
N THR A 31 -22.75 17.74 20.57
CA THR A 31 -22.35 16.92 21.70
C THR A 31 -20.84 16.69 21.70
N VAL A 32 -20.31 16.32 22.87
CA VAL A 32 -18.89 15.93 23.00
C VAL A 32 -18.55 14.77 22.06
N LEU A 33 -19.44 13.78 21.94
CA LEU A 33 -19.22 12.66 21.05
C LEU A 33 -19.18 13.11 19.57
N GLN A 34 -20.12 13.94 19.15
CA GLN A 34 -20.15 14.44 17.77
C GLN A 34 -18.91 15.29 17.45
N LEU A 35 -18.44 16.09 18.41
CA LEU A 35 -17.20 16.86 18.28
C LEU A 35 -15.99 15.93 18.12
N LEU A 36 -15.88 14.88 18.94
CA LEU A 36 -14.79 13.89 18.85
C LEU A 36 -14.80 13.14 17.52
N LEU A 37 -15.98 12.73 17.03
CA LEU A 37 -16.14 12.09 15.72
C LEU A 37 -15.69 13.03 14.58
N THR A 38 -16.01 14.32 14.69
CA THR A 38 -15.59 15.35 13.72
C THR A 38 -14.07 15.52 13.72
N CYS A 39 -13.45 15.61 14.90
CA CYS A 39 -12.00 15.65 15.03
C CYS A 39 -11.33 14.39 14.45
N TYR A 40 -11.90 13.21 14.73
CA TYR A 40 -11.39 11.95 14.23
C TYR A 40 -11.50 11.84 12.70
N TYR A 41 -12.61 12.29 12.12
CA TYR A 41 -12.77 12.37 10.67
C TYR A 41 -11.72 13.27 10.02
N ASN A 42 -11.53 14.48 10.55
CA ASN A 42 -10.50 15.40 10.03
C ASN A 42 -9.10 14.80 10.10
N PHE A 43 -8.78 14.10 11.20
CA PHE A 43 -7.53 13.37 11.33
C PHE A 43 -7.41 12.23 10.30
N ALA A 44 -8.46 11.41 10.14
CA ALA A 44 -8.47 10.27 9.24
C ALA A 44 -8.31 10.68 7.77
N ILE A 45 -8.99 11.74 7.35
CA ILE A 45 -8.83 12.31 6.00
C ILE A 45 -7.41 12.82 5.79
N ALA A 46 -6.89 13.63 6.73
CA ALA A 46 -5.52 14.12 6.65
C ALA A 46 -4.50 12.98 6.53
N TYR A 47 -4.64 11.94 7.36
CA TYR A 47 -3.80 10.75 7.30
C TYR A 47 -3.93 10.00 5.98
N ALA A 48 -5.15 9.74 5.51
CA ALA A 48 -5.40 9.00 4.27
C ALA A 48 -4.83 9.74 3.05
N THR A 49 -5.01 11.06 2.98
CA THR A 49 -4.43 11.91 1.94
C THR A 49 -2.91 11.87 1.98
N THR A 50 -2.28 12.07 3.15
CA THR A 50 -0.82 12.00 3.27
C THR A 50 -0.28 10.62 2.90
N LYS A 51 -0.94 9.55 3.33
CA LYS A 51 -0.55 8.18 3.00
C LYS A 51 -0.62 7.90 1.50
N ALA A 52 -1.68 8.36 0.83
CA ALA A 52 -1.82 8.21 -0.62
C ALA A 52 -0.69 8.90 -1.37
N ILE A 53 -0.33 10.12 -0.96
CA ILE A 53 0.77 10.88 -1.55
C ILE A 53 2.11 10.17 -1.27
N PHE A 54 2.34 9.73 -0.04
CA PHE A 54 3.53 8.96 0.31
C PHE A 54 3.68 7.69 -0.54
N MET A 55 2.59 6.95 -0.74
CA MET A 55 2.60 5.76 -1.60
C MET A 55 2.93 6.11 -3.05
N GLN A 56 2.41 7.23 -3.58
CA GLN A 56 2.77 7.67 -4.93
C GLN A 56 4.27 8.01 -5.05
N VAL A 57 4.82 8.73 -4.08
CA VAL A 57 6.24 9.12 -4.06
C VAL A 57 7.14 7.89 -3.99
N VAL A 58 6.81 6.93 -3.12
CA VAL A 58 7.65 5.74 -2.90
C VAL A 58 7.41 4.64 -3.94
N ASP A 59 6.24 4.55 -4.57
CA ASP A 59 6.00 3.59 -5.67
C ASP A 59 6.55 4.13 -7.02
N GLU A 60 6.69 5.46 -7.21
CA GLU A 60 7.41 6.03 -8.37
C GLU A 60 8.89 5.57 -8.41
N ASP A 61 9.53 5.37 -7.25
CA ASP A 61 10.89 4.80 -7.14
C ASP A 61 10.95 3.33 -7.64
N GLU A 62 9.85 2.57 -7.65
CA GLU A 62 9.80 1.20 -8.22
C GLU A 62 9.66 1.21 -9.76
N GLU A 63 9.13 2.28 -10.38
CA GLU A 63 8.94 2.41 -11.84
C GLU A 63 10.08 3.16 -12.55
N GLU A 64 10.84 4.02 -11.85
CA GLU A 64 12.01 4.73 -12.40
C GLU A 64 13.14 3.79 -12.87
N GLU A 65 13.17 2.53 -12.42
CA GLU A 65 14.14 1.54 -12.92
C GLU A 65 13.87 1.12 -14.38
N ILE A 66 12.73 1.51 -14.98
CA ILE A 66 12.30 1.06 -16.32
C ILE A 66 12.34 2.16 -17.39
N LEU A 67 12.13 3.45 -17.08
CA LEU A 67 11.99 4.51 -18.10
C LEU A 67 12.61 5.86 -17.64
N ASN A 68 13.88 6.07 -17.94
CA ASN A 68 14.55 7.36 -17.85
C ASN A 68 13.96 8.36 -18.87
N ASP A 69 13.09 9.27 -18.42
CA ASP A 69 12.86 10.66 -18.92
C ASP A 69 11.43 11.15 -18.64
N SER A 70 11.09 11.39 -17.37
CA SER A 70 9.90 12.20 -17.05
C SER A 70 10.20 13.16 -15.91
N PRO A 71 9.73 14.43 -15.94
CA PRO A 71 9.83 15.33 -14.80
C PRO A 71 9.13 14.72 -13.58
N ASN A 72 9.76 14.78 -12.40
CA ASN A 72 9.28 14.21 -11.13
C ASN A 72 7.86 14.68 -10.79
N GLN A 73 6.87 13.92 -11.23
CA GLN A 73 5.45 14.23 -11.07
C GLN A 73 5.04 14.20 -9.59
N SER A 74 5.69 13.33 -8.81
CA SER A 74 5.67 13.31 -7.33
C SER A 74 6.15 14.61 -6.68
N ILE A 75 7.22 15.23 -7.18
CA ILE A 75 7.72 16.51 -6.64
C ILE A 75 6.70 17.62 -6.89
N ASP A 76 6.03 17.64 -8.04
CA ASP A 76 4.99 18.63 -8.32
C ASP A 76 3.77 18.46 -7.40
N ILE A 77 3.37 17.21 -7.10
CA ILE A 77 2.27 16.91 -6.15
C ILE A 77 2.63 17.33 -4.73
N ILE A 78 3.85 17.00 -4.28
CA ILE A 78 4.39 17.47 -3.00
C ILE A 78 4.38 19.00 -2.99
N THR A 79 4.95 19.65 -4.00
CA THR A 79 5.05 21.12 -4.09
C THR A 79 3.67 21.78 -4.08
N GLU A 80 2.69 21.23 -4.78
CA GLU A 80 1.31 21.73 -4.79
C GLU A 80 0.64 21.56 -3.41
N MET A 81 0.89 20.45 -2.71
CA MET A 81 0.40 20.21 -1.34
C MET A 81 1.04 21.19 -0.34
N TYR A 82 2.37 21.30 -0.34
CA TYR A 82 3.07 22.22 0.56
C TYR A 82 2.72 23.67 0.25
N GLY A 83 2.56 24.04 -1.03
CA GLY A 83 2.22 25.39 -1.45
C GLY A 83 0.78 25.81 -1.13
N LYS A 84 -0.22 24.94 -1.33
CA LYS A 84 -1.64 25.28 -1.09
C LYS A 84 -2.05 25.20 0.37
N TYR A 85 -1.35 24.41 1.17
CA TYR A 85 -1.68 24.18 2.59
C TYR A 85 -0.62 24.74 3.53
N MET A 86 0.20 25.72 3.11
CA MET A 86 1.17 26.38 3.98
C MET A 86 0.54 26.90 5.28
N ASP A 87 -0.69 27.44 5.19
CA ASP A 87 -1.41 27.96 6.36
C ASP A 87 -1.81 26.87 7.37
N MET A 88 -1.81 25.59 6.98
CA MET A 88 -2.08 24.46 7.86
C MET A 88 -0.83 23.93 8.58
N GLN A 89 0.34 24.52 8.31
CA GLN A 89 1.61 24.20 8.98
C GLN A 89 1.73 25.00 10.28
N HIS A 90 1.19 24.45 11.35
CA HIS A 90 1.28 25.05 12.68
C HIS A 90 2.45 24.46 13.46
N ILE A 91 3.66 24.87 13.08
CA ILE A 91 4.94 24.44 13.66
C ILE A 91 5.62 25.65 14.29
N ASP A 92 5.81 25.63 15.61
CA ASP A 92 6.66 26.63 16.26
C ASP A 92 8.10 26.15 16.29
N TYR A 93 9.03 26.99 15.86
CA TYR A 93 10.47 26.78 15.98
C TYR A 93 11.06 27.69 17.06
N ARG A 94 11.85 27.11 17.96
CA ARG A 94 12.58 27.85 19.00
C ARG A 94 13.99 27.30 19.14
N ILE A 95 14.95 28.17 19.46
CA ILE A 95 16.28 27.76 19.89
C ILE A 95 16.29 27.79 21.41
N ILE A 96 16.62 26.67 22.03
CA ILE A 96 16.71 26.52 23.48
C ILE A 96 18.15 26.24 23.90
N LEU A 97 18.53 26.62 25.11
CA LEU A 97 19.82 26.28 25.69
C LEU A 97 19.62 25.09 26.65
N THR A 98 20.32 23.98 26.39
CA THR A 98 20.35 22.79 27.24
C THR A 98 21.75 22.61 27.85
N ASN A 99 21.92 21.58 28.68
CA ASN A 99 23.24 21.21 29.21
C ASN A 99 24.24 20.81 28.10
N ASN A 100 23.75 20.48 26.90
CA ASN A 100 24.57 20.09 25.75
C ASN A 100 24.82 21.24 24.77
N GLY A 101 24.30 22.45 25.03
CA GLY A 101 24.45 23.63 24.17
C GLY A 101 23.14 24.13 23.59
N PHE A 102 23.21 24.88 22.48
CA PHE A 102 22.02 25.37 21.79
C PHE A 102 21.38 24.25 20.97
N GLU A 103 20.09 24.00 21.18
CA GLU A 103 19.30 22.97 20.50
C GLU A 103 18.05 23.57 19.84
N SER A 104 17.61 22.93 18.75
CA SER A 104 16.38 23.27 18.05
C SER A 104 15.18 22.57 18.68
N LEU A 105 14.16 23.34 19.08
CA LEU A 105 12.89 22.84 19.60
C LEU A 105 11.76 23.11 18.60
N TYR A 106 11.13 22.04 18.14
CA TYR A 106 9.94 22.08 17.29
C TYR A 106 8.70 21.74 18.13
N THR A 107 7.68 22.60 18.09
CA THR A 107 6.37 22.30 18.71
C THR A 107 5.32 22.11 17.63
N MET A 108 4.80 20.91 17.54
CA MET A 108 3.78 20.52 16.57
C MET A 108 2.38 20.77 17.16
N LYS A 109 1.61 21.69 16.56
CA LYS A 109 0.27 22.03 17.07
C LYS A 109 -0.84 21.17 16.47
N THR A 110 -0.56 20.45 15.39
CA THR A 110 -1.53 19.56 14.73
C THR A 110 -0.86 18.27 14.27
N SER A 111 -1.65 17.22 14.13
CA SER A 111 -1.23 15.95 13.53
C SER A 111 -0.79 16.11 12.07
N TYR A 112 -1.44 17.00 11.31
CA TYR A 112 -1.08 17.27 9.92
C TYR A 112 0.31 17.88 9.81
N SER A 113 0.61 18.87 10.66
CA SER A 113 1.94 19.46 10.73
C SER A 113 3.01 18.40 11.06
N LEU A 114 2.71 17.46 11.96
CA LEU A 114 3.62 16.35 12.30
C LEU A 114 3.90 15.46 11.09
N LEU A 115 2.85 15.04 10.38
CA LEU A 115 2.98 14.21 9.18
C LEU A 115 3.82 14.88 8.10
N LEU A 116 3.59 16.17 7.83
CA LEU A 116 4.38 16.93 6.87
C LEU A 116 5.85 17.05 7.29
N PHE A 117 6.10 17.39 8.55
CA PHE A 117 7.45 17.53 9.08
C PHE A 117 8.25 16.24 8.95
N GLU A 118 7.68 15.10 9.34
CA GLU A 118 8.31 13.78 9.20
C GLU A 118 8.59 13.41 7.75
N MET A 119 7.66 13.74 6.83
CA MET A 119 7.83 13.46 5.40
C MET A 119 9.00 14.25 4.80
N VAL A 120 9.10 15.56 5.09
CA VAL A 120 10.23 16.39 4.65
C VAL A 120 11.53 15.94 5.30
N GLN A 121 11.52 15.64 6.59
CA GLN A 121 12.71 15.21 7.30
C GLN A 121 13.22 13.88 6.76
N SER A 122 12.33 12.95 6.43
CA SER A 122 12.68 11.67 5.80
C SER A 122 13.37 11.88 4.45
N ILE A 123 12.87 12.82 3.62
CA ILE A 123 13.50 13.17 2.34
C ILE A 123 14.87 13.83 2.57
N ASN A 124 14.94 14.85 3.43
CA ASN A 124 16.18 15.62 3.68
C ASN A 124 17.29 14.78 4.31
N THR A 125 16.93 13.74 5.07
CA THR A 125 17.88 12.83 5.70
C THR A 125 18.20 11.61 4.83
N GLU A 126 17.62 11.53 3.63
CA GLU A 126 17.72 10.36 2.74
C GLU A 126 17.41 9.07 3.50
N ALA A 127 16.32 9.09 4.29
CA ALA A 127 15.94 7.97 5.13
C ALA A 127 15.74 6.71 4.28
N ASN A 128 16.39 5.61 4.67
CA ASN A 128 16.24 4.32 4.01
C ASN A 128 14.87 3.72 4.37
N ILE A 129 13.87 3.99 3.53
CA ILE A 129 12.50 3.48 3.70
C ILE A 129 12.36 2.22 2.84
N VAL A 130 12.06 1.09 3.50
CA VAL A 130 11.96 -0.22 2.85
C VAL A 130 10.53 -0.76 2.96
N LYS A 131 10.01 -1.34 1.87
CA LYS A 131 8.75 -2.09 1.86
C LYS A 131 8.96 -3.50 2.40
N CYS A 132 8.28 -3.85 3.50
CA CYS A 132 8.42 -5.17 4.12
C CYS A 132 7.91 -6.28 3.19
N LYS A 133 8.75 -7.30 2.90
CA LYS A 133 8.38 -8.42 2.01
C LYS A 133 7.31 -9.39 2.58
N ASN A 134 6.94 -9.22 3.85
CA ASN A 134 5.92 -10.06 4.50
C ASN A 134 4.56 -9.35 4.59
N CYS A 135 4.52 -8.15 5.18
CA CYS A 135 3.27 -7.43 5.44
C CYS A 135 3.04 -6.22 4.53
N SER A 136 3.95 -5.94 3.60
CA SER A 136 3.90 -4.80 2.66
C SER A 136 3.83 -3.41 3.29
N HIS A 137 4.07 -3.28 4.60
CA HIS A 137 4.20 -1.99 5.26
C HIS A 137 5.60 -1.42 5.06
N TYR A 138 5.69 -0.10 4.90
CA TYR A 138 6.97 0.61 4.87
C TYR A 138 7.55 0.76 6.29
N PHE A 139 8.87 0.65 6.38
CA PHE A 139 9.61 0.80 7.63
C PHE A 139 11.04 1.31 7.37
N VAL A 140 11.64 1.93 8.38
CA VAL A 140 13.07 2.27 8.37
C VAL A 140 13.84 1.15 9.06
N PRO A 141 14.82 0.50 8.41
CA PRO A 141 15.62 -0.55 9.03
C PRO A 141 16.39 -0.07 10.27
N GLU A 142 16.06 -0.66 11.42
CA GLU A 142 16.85 -0.48 12.64
C GLU A 142 18.06 -1.42 12.65
N GLY A 143 19.27 -0.85 12.75
CA GLY A 143 20.52 -1.60 12.81
C GLY A 143 21.07 -1.95 11.42
N ARG A 144 20.69 -3.11 10.88
CA ARG A 144 21.14 -3.53 9.55
C ARG A 144 20.34 -2.83 8.45
N SER A 145 21.02 -2.03 7.63
CA SER A 145 20.41 -1.28 6.53
C SER A 145 19.80 -2.17 5.43
N ASP A 146 20.24 -3.43 5.32
CA ASP A 146 19.75 -4.40 4.33
C ASP A 146 18.52 -5.20 4.81
N SER A 147 17.88 -4.79 5.91
CA SER A 147 16.69 -5.49 6.41
C SER A 147 15.51 -5.36 5.44
N ILE A 148 14.96 -6.50 5.02
CA ILE A 148 13.79 -6.57 4.11
C ILE A 148 12.48 -6.92 4.85
N TYR A 149 12.55 -7.10 6.17
CA TYR A 149 11.42 -7.40 7.04
C TYR A 149 11.36 -6.41 8.21
N CYS A 150 10.17 -5.89 8.52
CA CYS A 150 9.97 -4.93 9.60
C CYS A 150 9.91 -5.61 10.98
N SER A 151 10.11 -4.81 12.03
CA SER A 151 9.93 -5.25 13.43
C SER A 151 8.47 -5.16 13.91
N TYR A 152 7.51 -4.88 13.01
CA TYR A 152 6.11 -4.75 13.40
C TYR A 152 5.52 -6.11 13.81
N PRO A 153 4.64 -6.14 14.83
CA PRO A 153 3.95 -7.35 15.24
C PRO A 153 3.06 -7.90 14.13
N LEU A 154 2.89 -9.22 14.07
CA LEU A 154 1.96 -9.85 13.12
C LEU A 154 0.51 -9.58 13.53
N GLN A 155 -0.39 -9.51 12.54
CA GLN A 155 -1.83 -9.30 12.79
C GLN A 155 -2.42 -10.44 13.62
N ASP A 156 -2.06 -11.70 13.31
CA ASP A 156 -2.60 -12.89 13.98
C ASP A 156 -1.82 -13.29 15.24
N ASN A 157 -0.60 -12.75 15.43
CA ASN A 157 0.23 -13.07 16.59
C ASN A 157 1.14 -11.90 16.97
N LYS A 158 0.74 -11.18 18.03
CA LYS A 158 1.46 -10.01 18.53
C LYS A 158 2.82 -10.31 19.18
N GLU A 159 3.10 -11.57 19.54
CA GLU A 159 4.37 -11.98 20.13
C GLU A 159 5.48 -12.19 19.08
N LYS A 160 5.11 -12.26 17.80
CA LYS A 160 6.04 -12.44 16.69
C LYS A 160 6.02 -11.23 15.77
N THR A 161 7.15 -10.97 15.14
CA THR A 161 7.34 -9.88 14.18
C THR A 161 7.57 -10.42 12.77
N CYS A 162 7.49 -9.54 11.77
CA CYS A 162 7.85 -9.92 10.40
C CYS A 162 9.31 -10.37 10.28
N LYS A 163 10.23 -9.90 11.14
CA LYS A 163 11.62 -10.38 11.19
C LYS A 163 11.72 -11.85 11.62
N ASP A 164 10.86 -12.30 12.52
CA ASP A 164 10.92 -13.67 13.07
C ASP A 164 10.42 -14.73 12.07
N VAL A 165 9.40 -14.37 11.29
CA VAL A 165 8.70 -15.32 10.41
C VAL A 165 8.91 -15.06 8.92
N GLY A 166 9.37 -13.86 8.55
CA GLY A 166 9.35 -13.37 7.17
C GLY A 166 10.09 -14.30 6.21
N ALA A 167 11.30 -14.75 6.58
CA ALA A 167 12.08 -15.66 5.74
C ALA A 167 11.39 -17.01 5.51
N GLN A 168 10.73 -17.57 6.54
CA GLN A 168 10.01 -18.84 6.44
C GLN A 168 8.77 -18.71 5.58
N ILE A 169 7.98 -17.64 5.78
CA ILE A 169 6.78 -17.36 5.00
C ILE A 169 7.14 -17.08 3.54
N THR A 170 8.14 -16.24 3.27
CA THR A 170 8.59 -15.97 1.90
C THR A 170 9.04 -17.25 1.19
N ARG A 171 9.77 -18.14 1.88
CA ARG A 171 10.17 -19.44 1.32
C ARG A 171 8.96 -20.32 0.99
N ALA A 172 8.02 -20.46 1.93
CA ALA A 172 6.81 -21.26 1.73
C ALA A 172 5.95 -20.71 0.58
N ASN A 173 5.77 -19.38 0.50
CA ASN A 173 5.03 -18.73 -0.57
C ASN A 173 5.69 -18.91 -1.94
N LYS A 174 7.04 -18.84 -1.99
CA LYS A 174 7.77 -19.11 -3.23
C LYS A 174 7.56 -20.54 -3.71
N GLU A 175 7.61 -21.52 -2.80
CA GLU A 175 7.38 -22.93 -3.12
C GLU A 175 5.94 -23.20 -3.61
N LYS A 176 4.94 -22.56 -2.98
CA LYS A 176 3.54 -22.60 -3.45
C LYS A 176 3.39 -21.99 -4.85
N ASN A 177 3.99 -20.82 -5.09
CA ASN A 177 3.94 -20.15 -6.39
C ASN A 177 4.66 -20.92 -7.50
N ASP A 178 5.80 -21.54 -7.18
CA ASP A 178 6.52 -22.42 -8.12
C ASP A 178 5.66 -23.64 -8.48
N THR A 179 4.96 -24.22 -7.51
CA THR A 179 4.01 -25.32 -7.72
C THR A 179 2.86 -24.91 -8.63
N ALA A 180 2.20 -23.79 -8.34
CA ALA A 180 1.13 -23.23 -9.17
C ALA A 180 1.58 -22.94 -10.61
N THR A 181 2.78 -22.35 -10.76
CA THR A 181 3.37 -22.04 -12.08
C THR A 181 3.65 -23.32 -12.88
N LYS A 182 4.15 -24.36 -12.21
CA LYS A 182 4.44 -25.66 -12.83
C LYS A 182 3.16 -26.34 -13.31
N GLU A 183 2.12 -26.39 -12.50
CA GLU A 183 0.84 -27.02 -12.88
C GLU A 183 0.15 -26.25 -14.01
N TYR A 184 0.13 -24.91 -13.96
CA TYR A 184 -0.37 -24.10 -15.08
C TYR A 184 0.36 -24.41 -16.39
N ARG A 185 1.70 -24.47 -16.38
CA ARG A 185 2.49 -24.77 -17.59
C ARG A 185 2.15 -26.13 -18.17
N LYS A 186 1.89 -27.15 -17.34
CA LYS A 186 1.49 -28.48 -17.81
C LYS A 186 0.15 -28.43 -18.54
N VAL A 187 -0.86 -27.81 -17.94
CA VAL A 187 -2.20 -27.69 -18.53
C VAL A 187 -2.14 -26.86 -19.83
N TYR A 188 -1.44 -25.73 -19.80
CA TYR A 188 -1.23 -24.88 -20.98
C TYR A 188 -0.58 -25.65 -22.14
N MET A 189 0.51 -26.37 -21.88
CA MET A 189 1.20 -27.15 -22.91
C MET A 189 0.35 -28.31 -23.43
N ARG A 190 -0.44 -28.97 -22.58
CA ARG A 190 -1.38 -30.02 -22.99
C ARG A 190 -2.36 -29.49 -24.04
N TYR A 191 -3.04 -28.39 -23.74
CA TYR A 191 -4.04 -27.81 -24.64
C TYR A 191 -3.40 -27.19 -25.89
N LYS A 192 -2.28 -26.48 -25.76
CA LYS A 192 -1.55 -25.93 -26.92
C LYS A 192 -1.10 -27.02 -27.90
N MET A 193 -0.60 -28.14 -27.39
CA MET A 193 -0.18 -29.25 -28.25
C MET A 193 -1.38 -29.97 -28.86
N MET A 194 -2.50 -30.09 -28.12
CA MET A 194 -3.74 -30.68 -28.62
C MET A 194 -4.33 -29.86 -29.77
N THR A 195 -4.44 -28.53 -29.63
CA THR A 195 -4.93 -27.64 -30.69
C THR A 195 -4.03 -27.61 -31.91
N ASN A 196 -2.71 -27.80 -31.74
CA ASN A 196 -1.78 -27.88 -32.87
C ASN A 196 -1.87 -29.21 -33.62
N ARG A 197 -2.17 -30.32 -32.94
CA ARG A 197 -2.29 -31.65 -33.54
C ARG A 197 -3.65 -31.91 -34.16
N HIS A 198 -4.69 -31.30 -33.59
CA HIS A 198 -6.09 -31.45 -33.98
C HIS A 198 -6.73 -30.06 -34.18
N PRO A 199 -6.35 -29.33 -35.24
CA PRO A 199 -6.91 -28.01 -35.52
C PRO A 199 -8.42 -28.02 -35.77
N GLU A 200 -8.99 -29.18 -36.13
CA GLU A 200 -10.42 -29.44 -36.29
C GLU A 200 -11.19 -29.58 -34.97
N ASP A 201 -10.52 -29.83 -33.84
CA ASP A 201 -11.15 -29.95 -32.52
C ASP A 201 -11.47 -28.57 -31.94
N LEU A 202 -12.65 -28.08 -32.31
CA LEU A 202 -13.20 -26.80 -31.86
C LEU A 202 -13.39 -26.73 -30.34
N GLU A 203 -13.61 -27.87 -29.66
CA GLU A 203 -13.80 -27.89 -28.20
C GLU A 203 -12.46 -27.75 -27.48
N ALA A 204 -11.39 -28.39 -27.97
CA ALA A 204 -10.03 -28.17 -27.48
C ALA A 204 -9.58 -26.72 -27.68
N ALA A 205 -9.87 -26.13 -28.84
CA ALA A 205 -9.59 -24.72 -29.12
C ALA A 205 -10.36 -23.77 -28.18
N ARG A 206 -11.63 -24.06 -27.92
CA ARG A 206 -12.47 -23.29 -26.99
C ARG A 206 -11.94 -23.36 -25.55
N LYS A 207 -11.57 -24.56 -25.08
CA LYS A 207 -10.97 -24.75 -23.75
C LYS A 207 -9.62 -24.06 -23.62
N PHE A 208 -8.77 -24.11 -24.65
CA PHE A 208 -7.49 -23.39 -24.65
C PHE A 208 -7.70 -21.87 -24.58
N SER A 209 -8.60 -21.33 -25.38
CA SER A 209 -8.97 -19.91 -25.34
C SER A 209 -9.47 -19.50 -23.95
N LYS A 210 -10.39 -20.28 -23.38
CA LYS A 210 -10.91 -20.07 -22.02
C LYS A 210 -9.78 -20.03 -20.98
N LEU A 211 -8.87 -21.01 -20.98
CA LEU A 211 -7.71 -21.06 -20.09
C LEU A 211 -6.84 -19.79 -20.20
N THR A 212 -6.54 -19.34 -21.43
CA THR A 212 -5.69 -18.17 -21.66
C THR A 212 -6.34 -16.83 -21.31
N THR A 213 -7.68 -16.78 -21.28
CA THR A 213 -8.44 -15.59 -20.90
C THR A 213 -8.58 -15.52 -19.39
N GLU A 214 -9.06 -16.59 -18.76
CA GLU A 214 -9.33 -16.64 -17.32
C GLU A 214 -8.04 -16.57 -16.48
N ILE A 215 -6.90 -17.04 -16.98
CA ILE A 215 -5.62 -16.95 -16.26
C ILE A 215 -5.21 -15.51 -15.92
N LYS A 216 -5.60 -14.53 -16.75
CA LYS A 216 -5.29 -13.11 -16.49
C LYS A 216 -6.03 -12.60 -15.27
N GLU A 217 -7.31 -12.96 -15.15
CA GLU A 217 -8.14 -12.62 -14.00
C GLU A 217 -7.65 -13.32 -12.73
N TRP A 218 -7.28 -14.60 -12.83
CA TRP A 218 -6.73 -15.34 -11.68
C TRP A 218 -5.41 -14.77 -11.20
N ARG A 219 -4.51 -14.36 -12.10
CA ARG A 219 -3.24 -13.69 -11.72
C ARG A 219 -3.49 -12.37 -11.00
N ASN A 220 -4.42 -11.57 -11.51
CA ASN A 220 -4.79 -10.30 -10.87
C ASN A 220 -5.39 -10.53 -9.49
N LYS A 221 -6.29 -11.51 -9.35
CA LYS A 221 -6.88 -11.90 -8.06
C LYS A 221 -5.84 -12.40 -7.05
N LEU A 222 -4.85 -13.20 -7.47
CA LEU A 222 -3.74 -13.65 -6.63
C LEU A 222 -2.83 -12.49 -6.21
N LEU A 223 -2.53 -11.55 -7.11
CA LEU A 223 -1.72 -10.37 -6.83
C LEU A 223 -2.36 -9.47 -5.75
N HIS A 224 -3.68 -9.29 -5.80
CA HIS A 224 -4.42 -8.50 -4.82
C HIS A 224 -4.86 -9.28 -3.58
N GLY A 225 -4.43 -10.55 -3.43
CA GLY A 225 -4.78 -11.38 -2.28
C GLY A 225 -6.27 -11.72 -2.16
N ILE A 226 -7.03 -11.59 -3.26
CA ILE A 226 -8.48 -11.86 -3.31
C ILE A 226 -8.75 -13.38 -3.31
N THR A 227 -7.82 -14.18 -3.84
CA THR A 227 -7.91 -15.65 -3.89
C THR A 227 -6.64 -16.29 -3.34
N THR A 228 -6.71 -17.59 -3.02
CA THR A 228 -5.54 -18.37 -2.57
C THR A 228 -4.91 -19.19 -3.70
N THR A 229 -3.66 -19.62 -3.51
CA THR A 229 -2.98 -20.55 -4.43
C THR A 229 -3.71 -21.89 -4.52
N GLU A 230 -4.37 -22.34 -3.45
CA GLU A 230 -5.14 -23.58 -3.42
C GLU A 230 -6.39 -23.49 -4.31
N GLU A 231 -7.15 -22.39 -4.22
CA GLU A 231 -8.31 -22.13 -5.08
C GLU A 231 -7.91 -22.04 -6.56
N PHE A 232 -6.76 -21.43 -6.85
CA PHE A 232 -6.19 -21.37 -8.20
C PHE A 232 -5.86 -22.77 -8.75
N LEU A 233 -5.24 -23.63 -7.94
CA LEU A 233 -4.94 -25.02 -8.31
C LEU A 233 -6.22 -25.84 -8.51
N GLU A 234 -7.25 -25.61 -7.70
CA GLU A 234 -8.55 -26.29 -7.86
C GLU A 234 -9.22 -25.87 -9.19
N TRP A 235 -9.23 -24.58 -9.53
CA TRP A 235 -9.72 -24.11 -10.82
C TRP A 235 -8.94 -24.74 -11.99
N LEU A 236 -7.61 -24.81 -11.90
CA LEU A 236 -6.77 -25.47 -12.91
C LEU A 236 -7.09 -26.95 -13.08
N SER A 237 -7.47 -27.65 -12.01
CA SER A 237 -7.81 -29.08 -12.05
C SER A 237 -9.07 -29.40 -12.86
N ARG A 238 -9.89 -28.38 -13.15
CA ARG A 238 -11.13 -28.52 -13.96
C ARG A 238 -10.85 -28.57 -15.47
N PHE A 239 -9.58 -28.52 -15.90
CA PHE A 239 -9.10 -28.58 -17.28
C PHE A 239 -8.36 -29.89 -17.61
#